data_AF-A0A562BUE1-F1
#
_entry.id   AF-A0A562BUE1-F1
#
_cell.length_a   1.000
_cell.length_b   1.000
_cell.length_c   1.000
_cell.angle_alpha   90.00
_cell.angle_beta   90.00
_cell.angle_gamma   90.00
#
_symmetry.space_group_name_H-M   'P 1'
#
loop_
_entity.id
_entity.type
_entity.pdbx_description
1 polymer ?
#
loop_
_entity_poly.entity_id
_entity_poly.type
_entity_poly.pdbx_seq_one_letter_code
_entity_poly.pdbx_strand_id
1 'polypeptide(L)'
;MPARSHRTVPCALLAALAVLYLAWFAGDDHFLAALLVFVLPIALMLAAVTAGGARAPFWAAVLGLLLFCHGVMTAWSEPGERGFALAATALSVALVFAATWPGVRARFARGR
;
A
#
# COMPACT_ATOMS: atom_id res chain seq x y z
N MET A 1 11.45 1.01 24.05
CA MET A 1 11.25 1.48 22.66
C MET A 1 10.57 0.41 21.74
N PRO A 2 9.35 -0.08 22.03
CA PRO A 2 8.66 -1.06 21.16
C PRO A 2 7.83 -0.47 19.99
N ALA A 3 7.58 0.84 19.96
CA ALA A 3 6.67 1.46 18.98
C ALA A 3 7.27 1.62 17.56
N ARG A 4 8.60 1.61 17.42
CA ARG A 4 9.29 1.94 16.16
C ARG A 4 9.31 0.78 15.16
N SER A 5 9.49 -0.47 15.61
CA SER A 5 9.56 -1.66 14.73
C SER A 5 8.24 -1.97 14.02
N HIS A 6 7.15 -1.40 14.51
CA HIS A 6 5.82 -1.75 14.08
C HIS A 6 5.30 -0.86 12.94
N ARG A 7 5.97 0.27 12.70
CA ARG A 7 5.68 1.19 11.59
C ARG A 7 6.60 0.95 10.40
N THR A 8 7.74 0.26 10.59
CA THR A 8 8.73 0.05 9.52
C THR A 8 8.17 -0.77 8.36
N VAL A 9 7.45 -1.86 8.66
CA VAL A 9 6.86 -2.74 7.64
C VAL A 9 5.85 -2.01 6.75
N PRO A 10 4.80 -1.34 7.28
CA PRO A 10 3.86 -0.61 6.42
C PRO A 10 4.53 0.55 5.67
N CYS A 11 5.51 1.24 6.26
CA CYS A 11 6.28 2.26 5.54
C CYS A 11 7.07 1.66 4.37
N ALA A 12 7.75 0.53 4.58
CA ALA A 12 8.53 -0.14 3.53
C ALA A 12 7.62 -0.61 2.39
N LEU A 13 6.44 -1.16 2.71
CA LEU A 13 5.45 -1.59 1.73
C LEU A 13 4.86 -0.42 0.94
N LEU A 14 4.53 0.69 1.59
CA LEU A 14 4.08 1.92 0.93
C LEU A 14 5.17 2.50 0.01
N ALA A 15 6.43 2.52 0.46
CA ALA A 15 7.55 2.95 -0.37
C ALA A 15 7.76 2.03 -1.59
N ALA A 16 7.69 0.71 -1.39
CA ALA A 16 7.79 -0.26 -2.48
C ALA A 16 6.65 -0.09 -3.50
N LEU A 17 5.41 0.13 -3.04
CA LEU A 17 4.28 0.44 -3.91
C LEU A 17 4.51 1.74 -4.70
N ALA A 18 4.99 2.82 -4.05
CA ALA A 18 5.27 4.07 -4.74
C ALA A 18 6.31 3.89 -5.86
N VAL A 19 7.41 3.18 -5.57
CA VAL A 19 8.45 2.87 -6.56
C VAL A 19 7.90 1.99 -7.68
N LEU A 20 7.08 0.98 -7.35
CA LEU A 20 6.48 0.10 -8.34
C LEU A 20 5.58 0.89 -9.31
N TYR A 21 4.69 1.74 -8.80
CA TYR A 21 3.83 2.57 -9.64
C TYR A 21 4.62 3.59 -10.46
N LEU A 22 5.67 4.20 -9.89
CA LEU A 22 6.56 5.10 -10.65
C LEU A 22 7.25 4.37 -11.82
N ALA A 23 7.74 3.15 -11.58
CA ALA A 23 8.40 2.35 -12.61
C ALA A 23 7.41 1.82 -13.65
N TRP A 24 6.20 1.46 -13.22
CA TRP A 24 5.14 0.96 -14.10
C TRP A 24 4.70 2.05 -15.09
N PHE A 25 4.41 3.25 -14.62
CA PHE A 25 3.95 4.34 -15.47
C PHE A 25 5.08 5.15 -16.12
N ALA A 26 6.35 4.74 -15.95
CA ALA A 26 7.49 5.47 -16.51
C ALA A 26 7.43 5.48 -18.04
N GLY A 27 7.13 6.64 -18.62
CA GLY A 27 7.04 6.84 -20.07
C GLY A 27 5.63 6.76 -20.65
N ASP A 28 4.59 6.71 -19.81
CA ASP A 28 3.20 6.83 -20.25
C ASP A 28 2.87 8.27 -20.69
N ASP A 29 2.10 8.44 -21.77
CA ASP A 29 1.62 9.74 -22.22
C ASP A 29 0.79 10.47 -21.14
N HIS A 30 0.17 9.71 -20.22
CA HIS A 30 -0.62 10.21 -19.09
C HIS A 30 0.11 10.12 -17.75
N PHE A 31 1.46 10.12 -17.76
CA PHE A 31 2.30 9.97 -16.57
C PHE A 31 1.90 10.89 -15.41
N LEU A 32 1.54 12.16 -15.70
CA LEU A 32 1.15 13.12 -14.65
C LEU A 32 -0.14 12.68 -13.93
N ALA A 33 -1.12 12.16 -14.67
CA ALA A 33 -2.37 11.67 -14.10
C ALA A 33 -2.10 10.43 -13.24
N ALA A 34 -1.26 9.50 -13.72
CA ALA A 34 -0.85 8.33 -12.96
C ALA A 34 -0.13 8.70 -11.65
N LEU A 35 0.75 9.70 -11.68
CA LEU A 35 1.40 10.22 -10.46
C LEU A 35 0.38 10.78 -9.47
N LEU A 36 -0.58 11.58 -9.93
CA LEU A 36 -1.57 12.20 -9.05
C LEU A 36 -2.54 11.18 -8.45
N VAL A 37 -2.95 10.17 -9.21
CA VAL A 37 -3.97 9.19 -8.79
C VAL A 37 -3.37 8.06 -7.97
N PHE A 38 -2.16 7.60 -8.28
CA PHE A 38 -1.58 6.44 -7.60
C PHE A 38 -0.43 6.81 -6.69
N VAL A 39 0.55 7.57 -7.17
CA VAL A 39 1.79 7.82 -6.40
C VAL A 39 1.56 8.83 -5.27
N LEU A 40 0.85 9.92 -5.54
CA LEU A 40 0.56 10.97 -4.57
C LEU A 40 -0.18 10.46 -3.33
N PRO A 41 -1.29 9.70 -3.42
CA PRO A 41 -1.95 9.18 -2.22
C PRO A 41 -1.07 8.19 -1.46
N ILE A 42 -0.24 7.39 -2.12
CA ILE A 42 0.73 6.50 -1.46
C ILE A 42 1.78 7.33 -0.69
N ALA A 43 2.31 8.39 -1.29
CA ALA A 43 3.30 9.28 -0.66
C ALA A 43 2.72 10.03 0.55
N LEU A 44 1.50 10.55 0.44
CA LEU A 44 0.79 11.17 1.56
C LEU A 44 0.53 10.17 2.69
N MET A 45 0.15 8.94 2.34
CA MET A 45 -0.04 7.88 3.33
C MET A 45 1.28 7.51 4.03
N LEU A 46 2.37 7.42 3.28
CA LEU A 46 3.71 7.18 3.83
C LEU A 46 4.11 8.29 4.81
N ALA A 47 3.86 9.56 4.47
CA ALA A 47 4.09 10.68 5.38
C ALA A 47 3.20 10.59 6.64
N ALA A 48 1.93 10.22 6.51
CA ALA A 48 1.02 10.07 7.64
C ALA A 48 1.42 8.93 8.60
N VAL A 49 1.87 7.80 8.05
CA VAL A 49 2.34 6.64 8.85
C VAL A 49 3.66 6.96 9.54
N THR A 50 4.60 7.64 8.86
CA THR A 50 5.88 8.06 9.46
C THR A 50 5.68 9.11 10.56
N ALA A 51 4.77 10.06 10.36
CA ALA A 51 4.35 11.04 11.38
C ALA A 51 3.62 10.40 12.58
N GLY A 52 3.17 9.15 12.45
CA GLY A 52 2.61 8.38 13.55
C GLY A 52 1.14 8.64 13.84
N GLY A 53 0.37 9.05 12.83
CA GLY A 53 -1.06 9.29 12.98
C GLY A 53 -1.81 8.06 13.49
N ALA A 54 -2.69 8.24 14.48
CA ALA A 54 -3.43 7.14 15.10
C ALA A 54 -4.32 6.36 14.12
N ARG A 55 -4.85 7.05 13.09
CA ARG A 55 -5.69 6.46 12.03
C ARG A 55 -4.92 6.07 10.78
N ALA A 56 -3.62 6.38 10.70
CA ALA A 56 -2.79 6.11 9.54
C ALA A 56 -2.76 4.62 9.12
N PRO A 57 -2.61 3.63 10.04
CA PRO A 57 -2.64 2.22 9.62
C PRO A 57 -4.01 1.80 9.06
N PHE A 58 -5.11 2.31 9.61
CA PHE A 58 -6.45 2.04 9.07
C PHE A 58 -6.55 2.54 7.62
N TRP A 59 -6.19 3.80 7.37
CA TRP A 59 -6.25 4.37 6.03
C TRP A 59 -5.25 3.73 5.06
N ALA A 60 -4.09 3.28 5.53
CA ALA A 60 -3.15 2.51 4.73
C ALA A 60 -3.73 1.16 4.28
N ALA A 61 -4.50 0.48 5.14
CA ALA A 61 -5.21 -0.74 4.75
C ALA A 61 -6.31 -0.46 3.73
N VAL A 62 -7.08 0.63 3.90
CA VAL A 62 -8.12 1.04 2.93
C VAL A 62 -7.49 1.35 1.57
N LEU A 63 -6.39 2.10 1.54
CA LEU A 63 -5.64 2.37 0.32
C LEU A 63 -5.11 1.07 -0.30
N GLY A 64 -4.54 0.18 0.51
CA GLY A 64 -4.09 -1.13 0.06
C GLY A 64 -5.21 -1.95 -0.59
N LEU A 65 -6.42 -1.95 -0.04
CA LEU A 65 -7.56 -2.64 -0.64
C LEU A 65 -7.92 -2.08 -2.02
N LEU A 66 -7.90 -0.75 -2.17
CA LEU A 66 -8.17 -0.09 -3.46
C LEU A 66 -7.11 -0.45 -4.52
N LEU A 67 -5.84 -0.42 -4.13
CA LEU A 67 -4.72 -0.80 -5.02
C LEU A 67 -4.72 -2.29 -5.35
N PHE A 68 -5.17 -3.15 -4.43
CA PHE A 68 -5.40 -4.56 -4.70
C PHE A 68 -6.47 -4.76 -5.78
N CYS A 69 -7.62 -4.10 -5.64
CA CYS A 69 -8.70 -4.19 -6.64
C CYS A 69 -8.22 -3.73 -8.01
N HIS A 70 -7.48 -2.62 -8.07
CA HIS A 70 -6.88 -2.13 -9.30
C HIS A 70 -5.89 -3.15 -9.89
N GLY A 71 -4.93 -3.63 -9.11
CA GLY A 71 -3.94 -4.60 -9.58
C GLY A 71 -4.57 -5.89 -10.10
N VAL A 72 -5.61 -6.42 -9.43
CA VAL A 72 -6.33 -7.60 -9.92
C VAL A 72 -7.07 -7.31 -11.22
N MET A 73 -7.75 -6.17 -11.31
CA MET A 73 -8.46 -5.75 -12.53
C MET A 73 -7.48 -5.66 -13.71
N THR A 74 -6.35 -4.97 -13.54
CA THR A 74 -5.36 -4.75 -14.59
C THR A 74 -4.65 -6.05 -14.98
N ALA A 75 -4.33 -6.92 -14.02
CA ALA A 75 -3.66 -8.20 -14.28
C ALA A 75 -4.42 -9.12 -15.25
N TRP A 76 -5.75 -8.96 -15.30
CA TRP A 76 -6.63 -9.77 -16.16
C TRP A 76 -7.21 -9.01 -17.35
N SER A 77 -7.23 -7.68 -17.30
CA SER A 77 -7.71 -6.85 -18.42
C SER A 77 -6.59 -6.51 -19.41
N GLU A 78 -5.36 -6.36 -18.93
CA GLU A 78 -4.22 -5.89 -19.71
C GLU A 78 -3.03 -6.86 -19.55
N PRO A 79 -2.91 -7.87 -20.42
CA PRO A 79 -1.87 -8.88 -20.32
C PRO A 79 -0.44 -8.32 -20.38
N GLY A 80 -0.24 -7.20 -21.07
CA GLY A 80 1.05 -6.52 -21.19
C GLY A 80 1.57 -5.96 -19.85
N GLU A 81 0.67 -5.59 -18.95
CA GLU A 81 1.02 -4.99 -17.66
C GLU A 81 0.96 -5.99 -16.49
N ARG A 82 0.61 -7.24 -16.78
CA ARG A 82 0.29 -8.26 -15.80
C ARG A 82 1.38 -8.48 -14.74
N GLY A 83 2.66 -8.35 -15.14
CA GLY A 83 3.78 -8.48 -14.20
C GLY A 83 3.72 -7.43 -13.09
N PHE A 84 3.61 -6.15 -13.46
CA PHE A 84 3.48 -5.06 -12.52
C PHE A 84 2.17 -5.16 -11.71
N ALA A 85 1.08 -5.51 -12.36
CA ALA A 85 -0.23 -5.65 -11.74
C ALA A 85 -0.27 -6.73 -10.64
N LEU A 86 0.34 -7.89 -10.89
CA LEU A 86 0.47 -8.95 -9.88
C LEU A 86 1.40 -8.54 -8.73
N ALA A 87 2.49 -7.82 -9.01
CA ALA A 87 3.37 -7.29 -7.97
C ALA A 87 2.64 -6.26 -7.09
N ALA A 88 1.88 -5.34 -7.68
CA ALA A 88 1.07 -4.36 -6.96
C ALA A 88 0.01 -5.04 -6.09
N THR A 89 -0.62 -6.10 -6.62
CA THR A 89 -1.59 -6.94 -5.90
C THR A 89 -0.94 -7.57 -4.67
N ALA A 90 0.22 -8.23 -4.82
CA ALA A 90 0.92 -8.89 -3.72
C ALA A 90 1.34 -7.90 -2.62
N LEU A 91 1.92 -6.75 -3.00
CA LEU A 91 2.31 -5.70 -2.06
C LEU A 91 1.10 -5.10 -1.32
N SER A 92 -0.02 -4.93 -2.03
CA SER A 92 -1.26 -4.41 -1.45
C SER A 92 -1.83 -5.35 -0.38
N VAL A 93 -1.84 -6.66 -0.66
CA VAL A 93 -2.25 -7.68 0.32
C VAL A 93 -1.33 -7.64 1.55
N ALA A 94 -0.02 -7.60 1.34
CA ALA A 94 0.95 -7.50 2.43
C ALA A 94 0.73 -6.24 3.28
N LEU A 95 0.41 -5.10 2.65
CA LEU A 95 0.14 -3.84 3.35
C LEU A 95 -1.11 -3.94 4.23
N VAL A 96 -2.19 -4.52 3.72
CA VAL A 96 -3.44 -4.73 4.47
C VAL A 96 -3.17 -5.58 5.71
N PHE A 97 -2.46 -6.70 5.57
CA PHE A 97 -2.09 -7.54 6.70
C PHE A 97 -1.19 -6.81 7.70
N ALA A 98 -0.12 -6.16 7.23
CA ALA A 98 0.81 -5.43 8.10
C ALA A 98 0.11 -4.31 8.90
N ALA A 99 -0.84 -3.61 8.27
CA ALA A 99 -1.58 -2.52 8.89
C ALA A 99 -2.65 -2.98 9.90
N THR A 100 -3.27 -4.14 9.69
CA THR A 100 -4.40 -4.64 10.50
C THR A 100 -3.98 -5.62 11.60
N TRP A 101 -2.90 -6.39 11.39
CA TRP A 101 -2.33 -7.35 12.35
C TRP A 101 -2.24 -6.86 13.80
N PRO A 102 -1.89 -5.60 14.08
CA PRO A 102 -1.75 -5.13 15.45
C PRO A 102 -3.08 -4.99 16.19
N GLY A 103 -4.08 -4.45 15.50
CA GLY A 103 -5.43 -4.30 16.04
C GLY A 103 -6.05 -5.67 16.29
N VAL A 104 -5.82 -6.61 15.37
CA VAL A 104 -6.22 -8.02 15.49
C VAL A 104 -5.57 -8.67 16.71
N ARG A 105 -4.24 -8.58 16.84
CA ARG A 105 -3.50 -9.11 18.01
C ARG A 105 -3.98 -8.52 19.33
N ALA A 106 -4.18 -7.20 19.40
CA ALA A 106 -4.64 -6.54 20.61
C ALA A 106 -6.05 -6.99 21.02
N ARG A 107 -6.94 -7.28 20.06
CA ARG A 107 -8.30 -7.78 20.32
C ARG A 107 -8.28 -9.22 20.83
N PHE A 108 -7.45 -10.08 20.25
CA PHE A 108 -7.32 -11.48 20.68
C PHE A 108 -6.55 -11.66 21.99
N ALA A 109 -5.65 -10.74 22.34
CA ALA A 109 -4.93 -10.76 23.62
C ALA A 109 -5.81 -10.39 24.83
N ARG A 110 -6.94 -9.68 24.62
CA ARG A 110 -7.89 -9.31 25.70
C ARG A 110 -8.88 -10.41 26.07
N GLY A 111 -8.98 -11.47 25.25
CA GLY A 111 -9.89 -12.60 25.48
C GLY A 111 -9.24 -13.78 26.21
N ARG A 112 -8.00 -13.63 26.69
CA ARG A 112 -7.29 -14.59 27.54
C ARG A 112 -7.03 -14.02 28.91
#